data_AF-A0A1E5FZA2-F1
#
_entry.id   AF-A0A1E5FZA2-F1
#
_cell.length_a   1.000
_cell.length_b   1.000
_cell.length_c   1.000
_cell.angle_alpha   90.00
_cell.angle_beta   90.00
_cell.angle_gamma   90.00
#
_symmetry.space_group_name_H-M   'P 1'
#
loop_
_entity.id
_entity.type
_entity.pdbx_description
1 polymer ?
#
loop_
_entity_poly.entity_id
_entity_poly.type
_entity_poly.pdbx_seq_one_letter_code
_entity_poly.pdbx_strand_id
1 'polypeptide(L)'
;MKRTLWITLAFIMILGLLVACRGNQQTSIIEERDASDAVGTTSSGNESPNIEQEQSTIDNQITESRSAIESPKLVDNAESTGPIKADENSKNIEPKLAEPSNPVKNTEVSEQIVINSPDYGTIEIIGKDGTSQIIELGTLDLVVGYGGVKRSTGTINGPGKITAVSFAALLEVVGGYSADDRIVITATDGYVATLTGKEIAGSVPTYNIEGGPVSAIVQGVIMVESDHEALNNNLPRVAFIGEEPVVTDGFQWVREVAKIEVR
;
A
#
# COMPACT_ATOMS: atom_id res chain seq x y z
N MET A 1 -51.36 -5.95 -1.09
CA MET A 1 -49.89 -5.95 -1.08
C MET A 1 -49.42 -4.62 -1.69
N LYS A 2 -49.05 -3.65 -0.85
CA LYS A 2 -48.66 -2.28 -1.24
C LYS A 2 -47.65 -1.74 -0.21
N ARG A 3 -46.36 -2.09 -0.32
CA ARG A 3 -45.25 -1.47 0.45
C ARG A 3 -43.91 -1.70 -0.27
N THR A 4 -43.65 -0.98 -1.36
CA THR A 4 -42.32 -0.96 -2.01
C THR A 4 -42.15 0.31 -2.85
N LEU A 5 -42.43 1.48 -2.28
CA LEU A 5 -42.32 2.75 -3.02
C LEU A 5 -42.06 3.96 -2.10
N TRP A 6 -41.04 3.92 -1.24
CA TRP A 6 -40.70 5.07 -0.38
C TRP A 6 -39.20 5.30 -0.12
N ILE A 7 -38.27 4.59 -0.76
CA ILE A 7 -36.82 4.73 -0.48
C ILE A 7 -36.04 5.04 -1.77
N THR A 8 -36.58 5.92 -2.61
CA THR A 8 -35.90 6.42 -3.82
C THR A 8 -35.99 7.95 -3.92
N LEU A 9 -36.20 8.63 -2.78
CA LEU A 9 -36.42 10.08 -2.72
C LEU A 9 -35.60 10.77 -1.61
N ALA A 10 -34.43 10.23 -1.27
CA ALA A 10 -33.48 10.85 -0.34
C ALA A 10 -32.08 11.09 -0.94
N PHE A 11 -31.87 10.79 -2.23
CA PHE A 11 -30.56 10.92 -2.89
C PHE A 11 -30.45 12.14 -3.84
N ILE A 12 -31.46 13.01 -3.89
CA ILE A 12 -31.49 14.22 -4.73
C ILE A 12 -31.64 15.44 -3.82
N MET A 13 -30.68 15.68 -2.93
CA MET A 13 -30.56 16.92 -2.14
C MET A 13 -29.22 16.93 -1.35
N ILE A 14 -28.08 16.82 -2.02
CA ILE A 14 -26.76 17.42 -1.68
C ILE A 14 -26.00 17.50 -3.02
N LEU A 15 -26.58 18.22 -3.98
CA LEU A 15 -25.91 18.66 -5.19
C LEU A 15 -26.34 20.10 -5.41
N GLY A 16 -25.61 21.03 -4.79
CA GLY A 16 -25.86 22.45 -4.95
C GLY A 16 -25.51 23.30 -3.75
N LEU A 17 -24.21 23.45 -3.45
CA LEU A 17 -23.66 24.67 -2.85
C LEU A 17 -22.13 24.63 -2.81
N LEU A 18 -21.45 25.09 -3.85
CA LEU A 18 -20.34 26.07 -3.72
C LEU A 18 -19.88 26.51 -5.12
N VAL A 19 -20.44 27.63 -5.56
CA VAL A 19 -19.93 28.45 -6.65
C VAL A 19 -19.31 29.70 -6.02
N ALA A 20 -18.18 30.12 -6.60
CA ALA A 20 -17.53 31.42 -6.51
C ALA A 20 -16.69 31.77 -5.27
N CYS A 21 -15.36 31.68 -5.45
CA CYS A 21 -14.46 32.81 -5.14
C CYS A 21 -13.37 32.86 -6.21
N ARG A 22 -13.55 33.79 -7.16
CA ARG A 22 -12.60 34.17 -8.20
C ARG A 22 -12.13 35.59 -7.83
N GLY A 23 -10.88 35.75 -7.46
CA GLY A 23 -10.21 37.04 -7.25
C GLY A 23 -8.71 36.74 -7.18
N ASN A 24 -7.91 36.98 -8.20
CA ASN A 24 -7.53 38.26 -8.82
C ASN A 24 -7.01 39.29 -7.82
N GLN A 25 -5.73 39.16 -7.46
CA GLN A 25 -4.84 40.31 -7.27
C GLN A 25 -3.44 39.89 -7.74
N GLN A 26 -3.06 40.43 -8.89
CA GLN A 26 -1.68 40.53 -9.34
C GLN A 26 -1.20 41.89 -8.82
N THR A 27 -0.35 41.90 -7.79
CA THR A 27 0.32 43.11 -7.33
C THR A 27 1.83 42.94 -7.53
N SER A 28 2.31 43.85 -8.34
CA SER A 28 3.69 44.09 -8.74
C SER A 28 4.43 44.95 -7.71
N ILE A 29 5.78 44.92 -7.83
CA ILE A 29 6.76 45.93 -7.35
C ILE A 29 7.13 45.81 -5.87
N ILE A 30 8.44 45.69 -5.58
CA ILE A 30 9.22 46.55 -4.67
C ILE A 30 10.74 46.25 -4.83
N GLU A 31 11.43 47.31 -5.26
CA GLU A 31 12.75 47.83 -4.87
C GLU A 31 13.97 46.93 -4.70
N GLU A 32 14.83 46.98 -5.72
CA GLU A 32 16.19 47.55 -5.69
C GLU A 32 16.62 48.22 -4.36
N ARG A 33 17.67 47.69 -3.71
CA ARG A 33 18.50 48.45 -2.77
C ARG A 33 19.97 48.23 -3.08
N ASP A 34 20.56 49.29 -3.62
CA ASP A 34 22.00 49.51 -3.68
C ASP A 34 22.57 49.92 -2.30
N ALA A 35 23.80 49.44 -2.10
CA ALA A 35 24.96 50.02 -1.40
C ALA A 35 24.78 51.01 -0.22
N SER A 36 25.49 50.73 0.89
CA SER A 36 26.62 51.56 1.34
C SER A 36 27.24 51.07 2.66
N ASP A 37 28.54 50.78 2.61
CA ASP A 37 29.63 51.10 3.55
C ASP A 37 29.36 51.32 5.06
N ALA A 38 30.11 50.58 5.90
CA ALA A 38 31.10 51.11 6.88
C ALA A 38 31.58 49.98 7.82
N VAL A 39 32.84 49.56 7.74
CA VAL A 39 33.98 49.88 8.64
C VAL A 39 33.85 49.33 10.08
N GLY A 40 34.74 48.40 10.45
CA GLY A 40 34.90 47.96 11.85
C GLY A 40 35.82 46.74 12.06
N THR A 41 37.12 46.98 12.06
CA THR A 41 38.27 46.11 12.36
C THR A 41 38.18 45.30 13.67
N THR A 42 38.57 44.02 13.67
CA THR A 42 39.75 43.47 14.38
C THR A 42 39.89 41.93 14.25
N SER A 43 41.03 41.52 13.67
CA SER A 43 41.97 40.46 14.07
C SER A 43 41.48 39.26 14.92
N SER A 44 41.66 38.04 14.41
CA SER A 44 42.64 37.07 14.96
C SER A 44 42.61 35.73 14.21
N GLY A 45 43.78 35.27 13.74
CA GLY A 45 44.23 33.90 13.97
C GLY A 45 43.84 32.79 12.99
N ASN A 46 44.86 32.40 12.22
CA ASN A 46 45.26 31.03 11.90
C ASN A 46 44.68 30.29 10.67
N GLU A 47 45.62 30.09 9.74
CA GLU A 47 46.02 28.81 9.13
C GLU A 47 45.06 28.12 8.12
N SER A 48 45.48 28.24 6.86
CA SER A 48 45.31 27.29 5.74
C SER A 48 45.57 25.82 6.14
N PRO A 49 45.00 24.81 5.44
CA PRO A 49 45.25 24.67 3.99
C PRO A 49 44.10 24.16 3.10
N ASN A 50 44.08 24.75 1.90
CA ASN A 50 44.07 24.08 0.59
C ASN A 50 43.54 22.63 0.54
N ILE A 51 42.32 22.45 0.04
CA ILE A 51 41.90 21.20 -0.60
C ILE A 51 41.41 21.56 -2.00
N GLU A 52 42.19 21.08 -2.96
CA GLU A 52 41.96 21.19 -4.40
C GLU A 52 40.63 20.54 -4.79
N GLN A 53 39.96 21.21 -5.73
CA GLN A 53 38.83 20.68 -6.47
C GLN A 53 39.34 19.59 -7.42
N GLU A 54 38.94 18.34 -7.20
CA GLU A 54 38.95 17.32 -8.26
C GLU A 54 37.56 17.27 -8.91
N GLN A 55 37.43 18.01 -10.02
CA GLN A 55 36.47 17.69 -11.07
C GLN A 55 37.06 16.52 -11.87
N SER A 56 36.51 15.32 -11.67
CA SER A 56 36.79 14.16 -12.53
C SER A 56 35.67 14.00 -13.55
N THR A 57 36.02 14.35 -14.78
CA THR A 57 35.33 14.04 -16.03
C THR A 57 35.32 12.53 -16.26
N ILE A 58 34.15 11.91 -16.45
CA ILE A 58 34.07 10.56 -17.03
C ILE A 58 33.20 10.65 -18.27
N ASP A 59 33.88 10.82 -19.41
CA ASP A 59 33.36 10.55 -20.75
C ASP A 59 33.65 9.09 -21.14
N ASN A 60 32.61 8.43 -21.63
CA ASN A 60 32.57 7.42 -22.69
C ASN A 60 33.70 6.37 -22.80
N GLN A 61 33.35 5.11 -22.51
CA GLN A 61 33.69 4.00 -23.40
C GLN A 61 32.50 3.06 -23.62
N ILE A 62 31.88 3.22 -24.80
CA ILE A 62 31.18 2.16 -25.53
C ILE A 62 32.27 1.34 -26.23
N THR A 63 32.32 0.02 -26.06
CA THR A 63 32.77 -0.95 -27.10
C THR A 63 32.42 -2.38 -26.67
N GLU A 64 31.47 -2.95 -27.42
CA GLU A 64 31.37 -4.35 -27.87
C GLU A 64 31.47 -5.50 -26.84
N SER A 65 30.31 -6.10 -26.57
CA SER A 65 30.20 -7.54 -26.32
C SER A 65 28.87 -8.06 -26.85
N ARG A 66 28.79 -8.20 -28.18
CA ARG A 66 27.82 -9.08 -28.83
C ARG A 66 28.39 -10.50 -28.77
N SER A 67 27.83 -11.33 -27.90
CA SER A 67 28.06 -12.78 -27.92
C SER A 67 26.73 -13.50 -28.10
N ALA A 68 26.68 -14.27 -29.19
CA ALA A 68 25.78 -15.36 -29.57
C ALA A 68 24.50 -15.59 -28.75
N ILE A 69 23.36 -15.28 -29.36
CA ILE A 69 22.07 -15.91 -29.04
C ILE A 69 21.99 -17.20 -29.85
N GLU A 70 22.25 -18.32 -29.20
CA GLU A 70 22.03 -19.65 -29.75
C GLU A 70 20.54 -20.00 -29.61
N SER A 71 19.89 -20.32 -30.73
CA SER A 71 18.46 -20.64 -30.80
C SER A 71 18.14 -21.97 -30.12
N PRO A 72 17.23 -22.05 -29.15
CA PRO A 72 16.70 -23.33 -28.70
C PRO A 72 15.70 -23.89 -29.71
N LYS A 73 15.97 -25.13 -30.13
CA LYS A 73 15.13 -25.95 -31.01
C LYS A 73 13.73 -26.13 -30.42
N LEU A 74 12.74 -25.92 -31.28
CA LEU A 74 11.36 -26.37 -31.10
C LEU A 74 11.35 -27.89 -30.95
N VAL A 75 10.81 -28.37 -29.84
CA VAL A 75 10.44 -29.78 -29.65
C VAL A 75 8.93 -29.84 -29.71
N ASP A 76 8.43 -30.35 -30.84
CA ASP A 76 7.05 -30.79 -31.02
C ASP A 76 6.80 -31.96 -30.08
N ASN A 77 5.88 -31.81 -29.13
CA ASN A 77 5.27 -32.95 -28.46
C ASN A 77 3.75 -32.81 -28.53
N ALA A 78 3.20 -33.57 -29.46
CA ALA A 78 1.79 -33.80 -29.65
C ALA A 78 1.24 -34.73 -28.56
N GLU A 79 -0.07 -34.56 -28.33
CA GLU A 79 -1.02 -35.66 -28.13
C GLU A 79 -0.97 -36.44 -26.80
N SER A 80 -1.94 -36.15 -25.93
CA SER A 80 -2.70 -37.22 -25.26
C SER A 80 -4.05 -36.70 -24.77
N THR A 81 -5.07 -36.94 -25.58
CA THR A 81 -6.49 -36.86 -25.22
C THR A 81 -6.88 -38.08 -24.40
N GLY A 82 -7.24 -37.88 -23.13
CA GLY A 82 -7.91 -38.88 -22.30
C GLY A 82 -9.36 -38.46 -21.99
N PRO A 83 -10.35 -39.37 -22.09
CA PRO A 83 -11.76 -39.03 -21.94
C PRO A 83 -12.17 -38.79 -20.49
N ILE A 84 -12.88 -37.69 -20.25
CA ILE A 84 -13.56 -37.36 -19.00
C ILE A 84 -14.82 -38.23 -18.91
N LYS A 85 -14.86 -39.14 -17.94
CA LYS A 85 -16.07 -39.87 -17.55
C LYS A 85 -16.93 -38.96 -16.68
N ALA A 86 -18.15 -38.70 -17.13
CA ALA A 86 -19.22 -38.11 -16.33
C ALA A 86 -19.82 -39.20 -15.44
N ASP A 87 -19.75 -39.03 -14.12
CA ASP A 87 -20.56 -39.79 -13.18
C ASP A 87 -21.78 -38.94 -12.79
N GLU A 88 -22.92 -39.28 -13.40
CA GLU A 88 -24.25 -38.95 -12.94
C GLU A 88 -24.54 -39.76 -11.66
N ASN A 89 -24.77 -39.09 -10.54
CA ASN A 89 -25.47 -39.71 -9.42
C ASN A 89 -26.44 -38.72 -8.78
N SER A 90 -27.55 -38.50 -9.48
CA SER A 90 -28.75 -37.88 -8.96
C SER A 90 -29.50 -38.89 -8.08
N LYS A 91 -29.47 -38.68 -6.76
CA LYS A 91 -30.39 -39.34 -5.82
C LYS A 91 -31.35 -38.31 -5.22
N ASN A 92 -32.53 -38.33 -5.83
CA ASN A 92 -33.82 -37.90 -5.34
C ASN A 92 -34.02 -38.29 -3.86
N ILE A 93 -34.18 -37.30 -2.97
CA ILE A 93 -34.65 -37.51 -1.59
C ILE A 93 -35.96 -36.75 -1.43
N GLU A 94 -37.01 -37.53 -1.20
CA GLU A 94 -38.38 -37.16 -0.94
C GLU A 94 -38.51 -36.41 0.41
N PRO A 95 -39.14 -35.23 0.47
CA PRO A 95 -39.30 -34.51 1.73
C PRO A 95 -40.45 -35.12 2.56
N LYS A 96 -40.09 -35.76 3.67
CA LYS A 96 -41.03 -36.25 4.68
C LYS A 96 -41.58 -35.08 5.50
N LEU A 97 -42.88 -34.87 5.35
CA LEU A 97 -43.72 -33.94 6.09
C LEU A 97 -43.69 -34.27 7.60
N ALA A 98 -43.20 -33.32 8.41
CA ALA A 98 -43.26 -33.39 9.87
C ALA A 98 -44.24 -32.34 10.41
N GLU A 99 -45.07 -32.78 11.35
CA GLU A 99 -46.14 -32.04 12.02
C GLU A 99 -45.64 -30.96 13.00
N PRO A 100 -46.46 -29.94 13.31
CA PRO A 100 -46.07 -28.77 14.09
C PRO A 100 -46.11 -29.01 15.60
N SER A 101 -44.96 -28.86 16.28
CA SER A 101 -44.87 -28.86 17.74
C SER A 101 -44.38 -27.51 18.29
N ASN A 102 -45.31 -26.81 18.95
CA ASN A 102 -45.22 -25.80 20.02
C ASN A 102 -44.18 -24.64 20.00
N PRO A 103 -44.62 -23.41 20.32
CA PRO A 103 -43.73 -22.25 20.42
C PRO A 103 -42.92 -22.29 21.72
N VAL A 104 -41.61 -22.49 21.60
CA VAL A 104 -40.65 -22.24 22.67
C VAL A 104 -40.44 -20.73 22.78
N LYS A 105 -40.75 -20.19 23.95
CA LYS A 105 -40.50 -18.80 24.33
C LYS A 105 -38.99 -18.61 24.53
N ASN A 106 -38.28 -18.26 23.46
CA ASN A 106 -36.87 -17.88 23.54
C ASN A 106 -36.76 -16.51 24.20
N THR A 107 -36.23 -16.51 25.42
CA THR A 107 -35.63 -15.36 26.08
C THR A 107 -34.30 -15.09 25.37
N GLU A 108 -34.24 -14.03 24.56
CA GLU A 108 -32.99 -13.49 24.02
C GLU A 108 -32.14 -12.96 25.17
N VAL A 109 -31.19 -13.79 25.63
CA VAL A 109 -30.00 -13.31 26.32
C VAL A 109 -29.00 -13.02 25.21
N SER A 110 -28.82 -11.73 24.92
CA SER A 110 -27.78 -11.25 24.01
C SER A 110 -26.42 -11.52 24.63
N GLU A 111 -25.86 -12.70 24.35
CA GLU A 111 -24.48 -13.02 24.62
C GLU A 111 -23.63 -12.16 23.66
N GLN A 112 -23.02 -11.10 24.21
CA GLN A 112 -22.01 -10.35 23.48
C GLN A 112 -20.84 -11.30 23.23
N ILE A 113 -20.70 -11.75 21.98
CA ILE A 113 -19.55 -12.53 21.54
C ILE A 113 -18.34 -11.61 21.67
N VAL A 114 -17.50 -11.84 22.68
CA VAL A 114 -16.17 -11.26 22.75
C VAL A 114 -15.37 -11.92 21.63
N ILE A 115 -15.42 -11.31 20.44
CA ILE A 115 -14.47 -11.61 19.38
C ILE A 115 -13.10 -11.16 19.89
N ASN A 116 -12.29 -12.12 20.33
CA ASN A 116 -10.86 -11.89 20.51
C ASN A 116 -10.31 -11.53 19.13
N SER A 117 -10.19 -10.24 18.83
CA SER A 117 -9.40 -9.79 17.68
C SER A 117 -7.97 -10.28 17.87
N PRO A 118 -7.33 -10.81 16.83
CA PRO A 118 -5.92 -11.17 16.89
C PRO A 118 -5.07 -9.95 17.27
N ASP A 119 -4.12 -10.14 18.18
CA ASP A 119 -3.17 -9.11 18.57
C ASP A 119 -2.09 -8.98 17.48
N TYR A 120 -2.31 -8.05 16.56
CA TYR A 120 -1.36 -7.66 15.51
C TYR A 120 -0.50 -6.45 15.92
N GLY A 121 -0.55 -6.04 17.19
CA GLY A 121 0.16 -4.88 17.70
C GLY A 121 -0.50 -3.53 17.35
N THR A 122 0.24 -2.46 17.66
CA THR A 122 -0.24 -1.07 17.54
C THR A 122 0.70 -0.20 16.70
N ILE A 123 0.14 0.77 15.98
CA ILE A 123 0.90 1.78 15.22
C ILE A 123 0.41 3.18 15.61
N GLU A 124 1.33 4.14 15.76
CA GLU A 124 0.98 5.57 15.88
C GLU A 124 0.68 6.17 14.50
N ILE A 125 -0.47 6.82 14.36
CA ILE A 125 -0.91 7.47 13.12
C ILE A 125 -1.05 8.98 13.36
N ILE A 126 -0.42 9.79 12.51
CA ILE A 126 -0.44 11.25 12.60
C ILE A 126 -1.02 11.85 11.32
N GLY A 127 -2.08 12.64 11.47
CA GLY A 127 -2.73 13.37 10.37
C GLY A 127 -2.04 14.67 10.01
N LYS A 128 -2.45 15.27 8.89
CA LYS A 128 -1.90 16.55 8.37
C LYS A 128 -2.08 17.73 9.32
N ASP A 129 -3.11 17.67 10.17
CA ASP A 129 -3.40 18.68 11.19
C ASP A 129 -2.61 18.48 12.50
N GLY A 130 -1.78 17.41 12.56
CA GLY A 130 -1.03 17.02 13.75
C GLY A 130 -1.81 16.14 14.72
N THR A 131 -3.05 15.74 14.41
CA THR A 131 -3.81 14.79 15.22
C THR A 131 -3.08 13.45 15.27
N SER A 132 -2.73 12.97 16.46
CA SER A 132 -2.06 11.68 16.69
C SER A 132 -2.99 10.69 17.38
N GLN A 133 -3.01 9.44 16.90
CA GLN A 133 -3.75 8.32 17.49
C GLN A 133 -2.91 7.05 17.48
N ILE A 134 -3.02 6.23 18.53
CA ILE A 134 -2.45 4.89 18.57
C ILE A 134 -3.56 3.91 18.17
N ILE A 135 -3.33 3.16 17.10
CA ILE A 135 -4.31 2.25 16.50
C ILE A 135 -3.87 0.80 16.73
N GLU A 136 -4.76 -0.02 17.27
CA GLU A 136 -4.60 -1.47 17.36
C GLU A 136 -5.03 -2.12 16.03
N LEU A 137 -4.11 -2.76 15.33
CA LEU A 137 -4.33 -3.23 13.97
C LEU A 137 -5.41 -4.32 13.87
N GLY A 138 -5.58 -5.13 14.92
CA GLY A 138 -6.62 -6.17 14.99
C GLY A 138 -8.04 -5.63 15.06
N THR A 139 -8.23 -4.32 15.28
CA THR A 139 -9.56 -3.69 15.39
C THR A 139 -10.10 -3.16 14.06
N LEU A 140 -9.25 -3.09 13.02
CA LEU A 140 -9.62 -2.58 11.70
C LEU A 140 -10.02 -3.72 10.75
N ASP A 141 -10.80 -3.37 9.73
CA ASP A 141 -11.15 -4.31 8.66
C ASP A 141 -9.89 -4.79 7.92
N LEU A 142 -9.76 -6.11 7.81
CA LEU A 142 -8.65 -6.75 7.13
C LEU A 142 -8.98 -6.96 5.65
N VAL A 143 -7.98 -6.69 4.81
CA VAL A 143 -7.98 -7.01 3.39
C VAL A 143 -7.02 -8.16 3.11
N VAL A 144 -7.32 -8.91 2.04
CA VAL A 144 -6.52 -10.05 1.62
C VAL A 144 -6.17 -9.93 0.15
N GLY A 145 -4.93 -10.23 -0.20
CA GLY A 145 -4.48 -10.28 -1.59
C GLY A 145 -3.13 -10.98 -1.70
N TYR A 146 -2.54 -10.98 -2.89
CA TYR A 146 -1.25 -11.63 -3.13
C TYR A 146 -0.15 -10.60 -3.28
N GLY A 147 1.01 -10.86 -2.69
CA GLY A 147 2.15 -9.95 -2.78
C GLY A 147 3.47 -10.64 -2.50
N GLY A 148 4.52 -10.17 -3.15
CA GLY A 148 5.89 -10.62 -3.00
C GLY A 148 6.87 -9.47 -3.14
N VAL A 149 8.10 -9.71 -2.68
CA VAL A 149 9.13 -8.69 -2.61
C VAL A 149 10.38 -9.09 -3.37
N LYS A 150 10.80 -8.24 -4.30
CA LYS A 150 12.09 -8.34 -5.00
C LYS A 150 13.13 -7.50 -4.26
N ARG A 151 14.18 -8.16 -3.77
CA ARG A 151 15.32 -7.48 -3.14
C ARG A 151 16.23 -6.87 -4.20
N SER A 152 17.05 -5.90 -3.80
CA SER A 152 18.09 -5.31 -4.67
C SER A 152 19.09 -6.34 -5.21
N THR A 153 19.26 -7.48 -4.52
CA THR A 153 20.06 -8.63 -4.97
C THR A 153 19.40 -9.45 -6.09
N GLY A 154 18.17 -9.11 -6.49
CA GLY A 154 17.36 -9.89 -7.43
C GLY A 154 16.60 -11.06 -6.78
N THR A 155 16.86 -11.37 -5.50
CA THR A 155 16.16 -12.43 -4.78
C THR A 155 14.70 -12.05 -4.55
N ILE A 156 13.78 -12.95 -4.90
CA ILE A 156 12.34 -12.79 -4.69
C ILE A 156 11.92 -13.61 -3.46
N ASN A 157 11.08 -13.03 -2.60
CA ASN A 157 10.38 -13.75 -1.53
C ASN A 157 8.88 -13.58 -1.74
N GLY A 158 8.12 -14.68 -1.68
CA GLY A 158 6.75 -14.70 -2.17
C GLY A 158 6.68 -14.90 -3.70
N PRO A 159 5.53 -14.59 -4.33
CA PRO A 159 4.33 -14.04 -3.70
C PRO A 159 3.66 -15.00 -2.72
N GLY A 160 3.11 -14.47 -1.63
CA GLY A 160 2.23 -15.18 -0.71
C GLY A 160 0.86 -14.53 -0.66
N LYS A 161 -0.13 -15.24 -0.14
CA LYS A 161 -1.39 -14.65 0.29
C LYS A 161 -1.12 -13.86 1.57
N ILE A 162 -1.53 -12.60 1.59
CA ILE A 162 -1.24 -11.62 2.62
C ILE A 162 -2.56 -11.16 3.24
N THR A 163 -2.62 -11.16 4.57
CA THR A 163 -3.66 -10.51 5.36
C THR A 163 -3.10 -9.19 5.90
N ALA A 164 -3.85 -8.10 5.72
CA ALA A 164 -3.33 -6.76 5.96
C ALA A 164 -4.43 -5.75 6.30
N VAL A 165 -4.02 -4.59 6.80
CA VAL A 165 -4.87 -3.39 6.92
C VAL A 165 -4.55 -2.45 5.75
N SER A 166 -5.57 -1.91 5.08
CA SER A 166 -5.35 -0.94 3.99
C SER A 166 -4.89 0.42 4.55
N PHE A 167 -4.01 1.12 3.82
CA PHE A 167 -3.65 2.49 4.20
C PHE A 167 -4.85 3.44 4.19
N ALA A 168 -5.83 3.20 3.31
CA ALA A 168 -7.08 3.97 3.28
C ALA A 168 -7.82 3.87 4.62
N ALA A 169 -8.08 2.66 5.11
CA ALA A 169 -8.75 2.46 6.40
C ALA A 169 -7.92 3.02 7.58
N LEU A 170 -6.60 2.79 7.55
CA LEU A 170 -5.70 3.20 8.63
C LEU A 170 -5.57 4.72 8.76
N LEU A 171 -5.48 5.44 7.63
CA LEU A 171 -5.27 6.89 7.62
C LEU A 171 -6.58 7.68 7.71
N GLU A 172 -7.73 7.07 7.40
CA GLU A 172 -9.04 7.72 7.54
C GLU A 172 -9.29 8.21 8.98
N VAL A 173 -8.76 7.50 9.98
CA VAL A 173 -8.91 7.85 11.41
C VAL A 173 -8.32 9.22 11.77
N VAL A 174 -7.40 9.74 10.97
CA VAL A 174 -6.77 11.08 11.12
C VAL A 174 -7.07 12.02 9.95
N GLY A 175 -8.17 11.77 9.21
CA GLY A 175 -8.63 12.63 8.12
C GLY A 175 -8.15 12.23 6.71
N GLY A 176 -7.57 11.04 6.56
CA GLY A 176 -7.22 10.44 5.28
C GLY A 176 -5.97 11.05 4.62
N TYR A 177 -5.75 10.68 3.36
CA TYR A 177 -4.63 11.17 2.55
C TYR A 177 -5.05 11.43 1.10
N SER A 178 -4.27 12.26 0.41
CA SER A 178 -4.41 12.55 -1.02
C SER A 178 -3.27 11.93 -1.82
N ALA A 179 -3.43 11.87 -3.14
CA ALA A 179 -2.41 11.37 -4.06
C ALA A 179 -1.09 12.16 -4.02
N ASP A 180 -1.15 13.44 -3.64
CA ASP A 180 0.01 14.33 -3.58
C ASP A 180 0.63 14.42 -2.19
N ASP A 181 -0.01 13.81 -1.18
CA ASP A 181 0.52 13.77 0.19
C ASP A 181 1.75 12.86 0.27
N ARG A 182 2.64 13.17 1.20
CA ARG A 182 3.78 12.33 1.57
C ARG A 182 3.44 11.53 2.81
N ILE A 183 3.66 10.22 2.73
CA ILE A 183 3.39 9.27 3.80
C ILE A 183 4.73 8.83 4.38
N VAL A 184 5.06 9.38 5.54
CA VAL A 184 6.31 9.12 6.25
C VAL A 184 6.11 7.93 7.16
N ILE A 185 6.83 6.85 6.90
CA ILE A 185 6.73 5.59 7.63
C ILE A 185 7.99 5.41 8.46
N THR A 186 7.85 5.27 9.77
CA THR A 186 8.95 5.07 10.72
C THR A 186 8.85 3.67 11.31
N ALA A 187 9.94 2.91 11.21
CA ALA A 187 10.09 1.61 11.83
C ALA A 187 10.50 1.73 13.31
N THR A 188 10.36 0.64 14.06
CA THR A 188 10.77 0.56 15.48
C THR A 188 12.26 0.82 15.69
N ASP A 189 13.11 0.48 14.71
CA ASP A 189 14.56 0.71 14.73
C ASP A 189 14.96 2.16 14.35
N GLY A 190 13.98 3.03 14.07
CA GLY A 190 14.19 4.40 13.66
C GLY A 190 14.45 4.60 12.17
N TYR A 191 14.42 3.54 11.35
CA TYR A 191 14.46 3.68 9.90
C TYR A 191 13.22 4.44 9.41
N VAL A 192 13.44 5.41 8.52
CA VAL A 192 12.37 6.23 7.93
C VAL A 192 12.36 6.06 6.43
N ALA A 193 11.19 5.69 5.89
CA ALA A 193 10.90 5.77 4.48
C ALA A 193 9.83 6.82 4.22
N THR A 194 9.77 7.31 2.98
CA THR A 194 8.65 8.13 2.54
C THR A 194 8.13 7.60 1.23
N LEU A 195 6.84 7.32 1.20
CA LEU A 195 6.08 7.02 -0.01
C LEU A 195 5.14 8.18 -0.31
N THR A 196 4.77 8.35 -1.56
CA THR A 196 3.70 9.27 -1.98
C THR A 196 2.34 8.59 -1.86
N GLY A 197 1.26 9.37 -1.74
CA GLY A 197 -0.09 8.84 -1.81
C GLY A 197 -0.36 8.05 -3.10
N LYS A 198 0.25 8.46 -4.22
CA LYS A 198 0.24 7.70 -5.50
C LYS A 198 0.87 6.32 -5.39
N GLU A 199 2.05 6.22 -4.77
CA GLU A 199 2.72 4.93 -4.58
C GLU A 199 1.90 4.01 -3.69
N ILE A 200 1.37 4.51 -2.56
CA ILE A 200 0.49 3.72 -1.70
C ILE A 200 -0.81 3.33 -2.40
N ALA A 201 -1.34 4.17 -3.29
CA ALA A 201 -2.47 3.82 -4.15
C ALA A 201 -2.11 2.83 -5.29
N GLY A 202 -0.86 2.37 -5.37
CA GLY A 202 -0.44 1.32 -6.31
C GLY A 202 0.40 1.78 -7.49
N SER A 203 0.79 3.06 -7.55
CA SER A 203 1.65 3.58 -8.63
C SER A 203 3.11 3.19 -8.41
N VAL A 204 3.39 1.89 -8.43
CA VAL A 204 4.71 1.29 -8.20
C VAL A 204 5.06 0.31 -9.32
N PRO A 205 6.36 0.08 -9.60
CA PRO A 205 6.77 -0.97 -10.51
C PRO A 205 6.31 -2.36 -10.02
N THR A 206 5.73 -3.15 -10.92
CA THR A 206 5.29 -4.52 -10.63
C THR A 206 6.01 -5.53 -11.50
N TYR A 207 6.21 -6.73 -10.94
CA TYR A 207 6.92 -7.84 -11.59
C TYR A 207 6.14 -9.15 -11.42
N ASN A 208 6.36 -10.09 -12.34
CA ASN A 208 5.95 -11.48 -12.17
C ASN A 208 6.87 -12.23 -11.19
N ILE A 209 6.60 -13.52 -10.98
CA ILE A 209 7.35 -14.37 -10.05
C ILE A 209 8.81 -14.62 -10.49
N GLU A 210 9.10 -14.47 -11.78
CA GLU A 210 10.45 -14.55 -12.34
C GLU A 210 11.20 -13.20 -12.26
N GLY A 211 10.53 -12.13 -11.78
CA GLY A 211 11.12 -10.79 -11.64
C GLY A 211 11.12 -9.96 -12.93
N GLY A 212 10.45 -10.42 -13.98
CA GLY A 212 10.19 -9.69 -15.21
C GLY A 212 9.05 -8.66 -15.02
N PRO A 213 9.13 -7.49 -15.68
CA PRO A 213 8.16 -6.42 -15.49
C PRO A 213 6.77 -6.83 -16.02
N VAL A 214 5.73 -6.47 -15.26
CA VAL A 214 4.33 -6.62 -15.64
C VAL A 214 3.55 -5.36 -15.30
N SER A 215 2.32 -5.22 -15.81
CA SER A 215 1.39 -4.16 -15.41
C SER A 215 0.27 -4.76 -14.57
N ALA A 216 0.51 -4.89 -13.27
CA ALA A 216 -0.47 -5.36 -12.31
C ALA A 216 -1.06 -4.18 -11.52
N ILE A 217 -2.34 -4.27 -11.18
CA ILE A 217 -2.98 -3.32 -10.25
C ILE A 217 -2.70 -3.83 -8.84
N VAL A 218 -2.09 -2.97 -8.01
CA VAL A 218 -1.76 -3.27 -6.62
C VAL A 218 -2.21 -2.13 -5.72
N GLN A 219 -2.26 -2.38 -4.41
CA GLN A 219 -2.44 -1.36 -3.39
C GLN A 219 -1.45 -1.57 -2.26
N GLY A 220 -0.95 -0.48 -1.69
CA GLY A 220 -0.14 -0.49 -0.49
C GLY A 220 -0.99 -0.86 0.73
N VAL A 221 -0.43 -1.68 1.61
CA VAL A 221 -1.08 -2.15 2.83
C VAL A 221 -0.08 -2.29 3.98
N ILE A 222 -0.58 -2.36 5.21
CA ILE A 222 0.17 -2.82 6.39
C ILE A 222 -0.12 -4.30 6.58
N MET A 223 0.81 -5.14 6.11
CA MET A 223 0.76 -6.58 6.29
C MET A 223 0.94 -6.95 7.76
N VAL A 224 0.04 -7.82 8.24
CA VAL A 224 0.06 -8.39 9.58
C VAL A 224 0.27 -9.91 9.57
N GLU A 225 0.07 -10.57 8.42
CA GLU A 225 0.25 -12.02 8.28
C GLU A 225 0.39 -12.41 6.79
N SER A 226 1.08 -13.51 6.52
CA SER A 226 1.11 -14.17 5.21
C SER A 226 1.17 -15.70 5.33
N ASP A 227 0.67 -16.42 4.33
CA ASP A 227 0.88 -17.87 4.20
C ASP A 227 2.32 -18.23 3.78
N HIS A 228 3.11 -17.26 3.29
CA HIS A 228 4.49 -17.46 2.88
C HIS A 228 5.45 -17.12 4.03
N GLU A 229 6.06 -18.14 4.63
CA GLU A 229 6.89 -18.03 5.85
C GLU A 229 7.92 -16.89 5.82
N ALA A 230 8.67 -16.75 4.71
CA ALA A 230 9.70 -15.72 4.60
C ALA A 230 9.17 -14.27 4.73
N LEU A 231 7.87 -14.04 4.47
CA LEU A 231 7.23 -12.73 4.54
C LEU A 231 6.77 -12.36 5.97
N ASN A 232 6.59 -13.35 6.85
CA ASN A 232 6.15 -13.15 8.24
C ASN A 232 7.25 -12.63 9.18
N ASN A 233 8.48 -12.48 8.68
CA ASN A 233 9.55 -11.88 9.47
C ASN A 233 9.33 -10.36 9.59
N ASN A 234 9.44 -9.85 10.81
CA ASN A 234 9.49 -8.42 11.13
C ASN A 234 8.18 -7.66 10.77
N LEU A 235 7.06 -8.22 11.19
CA LEU A 235 5.72 -7.63 11.12
C LEU A 235 5.49 -6.60 12.25
N PRO A 236 4.49 -5.70 12.14
CA PRO A 236 3.74 -5.38 10.92
C PRO A 236 4.64 -4.66 9.91
N ARG A 237 4.35 -4.78 8.61
CA ARG A 237 5.20 -4.20 7.57
C ARG A 237 4.44 -3.69 6.36
N VAL A 238 5.02 -2.71 5.66
CA VAL A 238 4.48 -2.27 4.37
C VAL A 238 4.63 -3.40 3.35
N ALA A 239 3.57 -3.61 2.58
CA ALA A 239 3.52 -4.52 1.45
C ALA A 239 2.63 -3.94 0.34
N PHE A 240 2.68 -4.56 -0.84
CA PHE A 240 1.74 -4.29 -1.93
C PHE A 240 1.04 -5.57 -2.31
N ILE A 241 -0.29 -5.52 -2.37
CA ILE A 241 -1.13 -6.67 -2.72
C ILE A 241 -1.92 -6.41 -4.00
N GLY A 242 -2.06 -7.44 -4.83
CA GLY A 242 -2.96 -7.50 -5.97
C GLY A 242 -3.95 -8.66 -5.86
N GLU A 243 -4.86 -8.78 -6.82
CA GLU A 243 -5.79 -9.92 -6.92
C GLU A 243 -5.07 -11.21 -7.29
N GLU A 244 -3.99 -11.10 -8.08
CA GLU A 244 -3.16 -12.19 -8.56
C GLU A 244 -1.73 -12.08 -7.98
N PRO A 245 -0.94 -13.18 -7.96
CA PRO A 245 0.46 -13.15 -7.54
C PRO A 245 1.29 -12.07 -8.24
N VAL A 246 1.81 -11.13 -7.45
CA VAL A 246 2.57 -9.98 -7.93
C VAL A 246 3.77 -9.70 -7.04
N VAL A 247 4.84 -9.19 -7.63
CA VAL A 247 6.06 -8.80 -6.93
C VAL A 247 6.30 -7.31 -7.08
N THR A 248 6.77 -6.64 -6.02
CA THR A 248 7.16 -5.22 -6.01
C THR A 248 8.55 -5.03 -5.39
N ASP A 249 9.13 -3.83 -5.52
CA ASP A 249 10.49 -3.55 -5.07
C ASP A 249 10.59 -3.43 -3.54
N GLY A 250 11.61 -4.08 -2.96
CA GLY A 250 11.71 -4.25 -1.51
C GLY A 250 12.09 -3.02 -0.70
N PHE A 251 12.58 -1.94 -1.33
CA PHE A 251 12.84 -0.69 -0.61
C PHE A 251 11.53 -0.03 -0.11
N GLN A 252 10.39 -0.37 -0.72
CA GLN A 252 9.07 0.12 -0.32
C GLN A 252 8.45 -0.71 0.82
N TRP A 253 9.03 -1.88 1.15
CA TRP A 253 8.51 -2.82 2.13
C TRP A 253 9.12 -2.62 3.53
N VAL A 254 8.90 -1.44 4.10
CA VAL A 254 9.36 -1.04 5.43
C VAL A 254 8.89 -2.05 6.48
N ARG A 255 9.81 -2.55 7.31
CA ARG A 255 9.56 -3.56 8.33
C ARG A 255 9.29 -2.94 9.69
N GLU A 256 8.65 -3.69 10.59
CA GLU A 256 8.39 -3.29 11.99
C GLU A 256 7.85 -1.86 12.08
N VAL A 257 6.79 -1.58 11.33
CA VAL A 257 6.22 -0.24 11.26
C VAL A 257 5.70 0.17 12.64
N ALA A 258 6.21 1.28 13.18
CA ALA A 258 5.83 1.82 14.48
C ALA A 258 4.98 3.08 14.36
N LYS A 259 5.23 3.90 13.33
CA LYS A 259 4.54 5.18 13.12
C LYS A 259 4.34 5.50 11.65
N ILE A 260 3.20 6.10 11.32
CA ILE A 260 2.88 6.62 9.99
C ILE A 260 2.36 8.06 10.12
N GLU A 261 2.90 8.98 9.33
CA GLU A 261 2.55 10.40 9.35
C GLU A 261 2.23 10.90 7.93
N VAL A 262 1.14 11.66 7.80
CA VAL A 262 0.73 12.30 6.54
C VAL A 262 1.23 13.75 6.51
N ARG A 263 1.94 14.12 5.44
CA ARG A 263 2.52 15.46 5.23
C ARG A 263 2.19 16.06 3.87
#